data_AF-A0A932TEH7-F1
#
_entry.id   AF-A0A932TEH7-F1
#
_cell.length_a   1.000
_cell.length_b   1.000
_cell.length_c   1.000
_cell.angle_alpha   90.00
_cell.angle_beta   90.00
_cell.angle_gamma   90.00
#
_symmetry.space_group_name_H-M   'P 1'
#
loop_
_entity.id
_entity.type
_entity.pdbx_description
1 polymer ?
#
loop_
_entity_poly.entity_id
_entity_poly.type
_entity_poly.pdbx_seq_one_letter_code
_entity_poly.pdbx_strand_id
1 'polypeptide(L)'
;MPYPTLQEFIARLEPLGELQRIHYPADPHLEITEIVHRTVRAGGPALLFENPKGAKHPLLINQFGTERRMALAFGAARLDDVARRLEDVLE
;
A
#
# COMPACT_ATOMS: atom_id res chain seq x y z
N MET A 1 -1.91 -14.82 -6.16
CA MET A 1 -2.29 -13.62 -5.37
C MET A 1 -3.80 -13.46 -5.43
N PRO A 2 -4.48 -13.09 -4.33
CA PRO A 2 -5.94 -12.98 -4.26
C PRO A 2 -6.54 -11.87 -5.14
N TYR A 3 -5.74 -10.90 -5.59
CA TYR A 3 -6.19 -9.78 -6.43
C TYR A 3 -5.58 -9.89 -7.83
N PRO A 4 -6.38 -9.98 -8.90
CA PRO A 4 -5.94 -9.94 -10.28
C PRO A 4 -5.27 -8.63 -10.70
N THR A 5 -5.68 -7.51 -10.09
CA THR A 5 -5.20 -6.16 -10.44
C THR A 5 -4.83 -5.34 -9.21
N LEU A 6 -3.95 -4.35 -9.39
CA LEU A 6 -3.59 -3.40 -8.34
C LEU A 6 -4.83 -2.59 -7.89
N GLN A 7 -5.72 -2.26 -8.82
CA GLN A 7 -6.94 -1.53 -8.57
C GLN A 7 -7.88 -2.29 -7.63
N GLU A 8 -8.02 -3.60 -7.80
CA GLU A 8 -8.77 -4.46 -6.90
C GLU A 8 -8.14 -4.53 -5.50
N PHE A 9 -6.81 -4.57 -5.42
CA PHE A 9 -6.11 -4.51 -4.14
C PHE A 9 -6.36 -3.17 -3.43
N ILE A 10 -6.23 -2.04 -4.13
CA ILE A 10 -6.54 -0.70 -3.60
C ILE A 10 -7.97 -0.65 -3.06
N ALA A 11 -8.95 -1.12 -3.85
CA ALA A 11 -10.36 -1.15 -3.45
C ALA A 11 -10.61 -2.01 -2.20
N ARG A 12 -9.78 -3.03 -1.97
CA ARG A 12 -9.87 -3.86 -0.76
C ARG A 12 -9.29 -3.17 0.48
N LEU A 13 -8.30 -2.30 0.34
CA LEU A 13 -7.67 -1.63 1.48
C LEU A 13 -8.59 -0.57 2.13
N GLU A 14 -9.41 0.14 1.35
CA GLU A 14 -10.33 1.18 1.85
C GLU A 14 -11.29 0.71 2.96
N PRO A 15 -12.14 -0.32 2.75
CA PRO A 15 -13.06 -0.78 3.79
C PRO A 15 -12.36 -1.40 5.01
N LEU A 16 -11.06 -1.70 4.90
CA LEU A 16 -10.26 -2.23 6.00
C LEU A 16 -9.55 -1.11 6.81
N GLY A 17 -9.71 0.15 6.42
CA GLY A 17 -8.99 1.28 7.02
C GLY A 17 -7.49 1.29 6.69
N GLU A 18 -7.07 0.52 5.69
CA GLU A 18 -5.67 0.35 5.29
C GLU A 18 -5.27 1.28 4.14
N LEU A 19 -6.18 2.10 3.62
CA LEU A 19 -5.93 3.13 2.62
C LEU A 19 -6.56 4.46 3.04
N GLN A 20 -5.81 5.54 2.87
CA GLN A 20 -6.31 6.90 2.94
C GLN A 20 -6.15 7.57 1.57
N ARG A 21 -7.24 8.11 1.01
CA ARG A 21 -7.20 8.95 -0.19
C ARG A 21 -6.86 10.39 0.21
N ILE A 22 -5.96 11.01 -0.53
CA ILE A 22 -5.50 12.38 -0.31
C ILE A 22 -5.87 13.21 -1.53
N HIS A 23 -6.88 14.07 -1.36
CA HIS A 23 -7.35 15.00 -2.40
C HIS A 23 -6.52 16.29 -2.46
N TYR A 24 -5.84 16.63 -1.35
CA TYR A 24 -4.97 17.80 -1.30
C TYR A 24 -3.84 17.67 -2.33
N PRO A 25 -3.60 18.69 -3.18
CA PRO A 25 -2.57 18.62 -4.20
C PRO A 25 -1.18 18.83 -3.58
N ALA A 26 -0.64 17.79 -2.95
CA ALA A 26 0.69 17.80 -2.36
C ALA A 26 1.77 17.78 -3.45
N ASP A 27 2.91 18.41 -3.17
CA ASP A 27 4.09 18.43 -4.02
C ASP A 27 4.84 17.09 -3.95
N PRO A 28 5.08 16.39 -5.08
CA PRO A 28 5.94 15.23 -5.10
C PRO A 28 7.37 15.51 -4.61
N HIS A 29 7.84 16.75 -4.76
CA HIS A 29 9.14 17.16 -4.25
C HIS A 29 9.07 17.40 -2.74
N LEU A 30 9.52 16.40 -1.99
CA LEU A 30 9.72 16.40 -0.52
C LEU A 30 8.44 16.47 0.33
N GLU A 31 7.39 17.20 -0.07
CA GLU A 31 6.15 17.32 0.72
C GLU A 31 5.47 15.97 0.89
N ILE A 32 5.20 15.24 -0.20
CA ILE A 32 4.64 13.89 -0.14
C ILE A 32 5.57 12.96 0.65
N THR A 33 6.88 13.02 0.43
CA THR A 33 7.85 12.17 1.11
C THR A 33 7.82 12.37 2.62
N GLU A 34 7.72 13.61 3.10
CA GLU A 34 7.61 13.91 4.54
C GLU A 34 6.30 13.39 5.14
N ILE A 35 5.18 13.55 4.43
CA ILE A 35 3.88 12.97 4.84
C ILE A 35 3.99 11.45 4.98
N VAL A 36 4.56 10.80 3.97
CA VAL A 36 4.76 9.35 3.94
C VAL A 36 5.72 8.91 5.04
N HIS A 37 6.80 9.66 5.28
CA HIS A 37 7.78 9.36 6.32
C HIS A 37 7.12 9.28 7.70
N ARG A 38 6.30 10.28 8.06
CA ARG A 38 5.53 10.27 9.32
C ARG A 38 4.53 9.11 9.37
N THR A 39 3.85 8.86 8.26
CA THR A 39 2.84 7.79 8.14
C THR A 39 3.47 6.42 8.37
N VAL A 40 4.60 6.12 7.73
CA VAL A 40 5.35 4.86 7.89
C VAL A 40 5.80 4.68 9.34
N ARG A 41 6.37 5.71 9.96
CA ARG A 41 6.83 5.64 11.36
C ARG A 41 5.69 5.41 12.36
N ALA A 42 4.49 5.85 12.03
CA ALA A 42 3.28 5.62 12.83
C ALA A 42 2.59 4.28 12.52
N GLY A 43 3.10 3.47 11.58
CA GLY A 43 2.42 2.26 11.10
C GLY A 43 1.10 2.56 10.38
N GLY A 44 0.96 3.77 9.83
CA GLY A 44 -0.27 4.27 9.23
C GLY A 44 -0.68 3.60 7.92
N PRO A 45 -1.80 4.02 7.33
CA PRO A 45 -2.38 3.41 6.13
C PRO A 45 -1.49 3.61 4.89
N ALA A 46 -1.80 2.87 3.83
CA ALA A 46 -1.38 3.23 2.49
C ALA A 46 -1.98 4.59 2.09
N LEU A 47 -1.28 5.36 1.27
CA LEU A 47 -1.74 6.67 0.83
C LEU A 47 -1.92 6.69 -0.69
N LEU A 48 -3.08 7.16 -1.15
CA LEU A 48 -3.35 7.42 -2.56
C LEU A 48 -3.54 8.93 -2.75
N PHE A 49 -2.51 9.59 -3.26
CA PHE A 49 -2.57 10.99 -3.68
C PHE A 49 -3.19 11.05 -5.07
N GLU A 50 -4.39 11.63 -5.17
CA GLU A 50 -5.14 11.64 -6.43
C GLU A 50 -4.64 12.68 -7.41
N ASN A 51 -4.19 13.84 -6.90
CA ASN A 51 -3.80 14.99 -7.71
C ASN A 51 -2.43 15.57 -7.28
N PRO A 52 -1.32 14.81 -7.32
CA PRO A 52 -0.01 15.39 -7.00
C PRO A 52 0.34 16.55 -7.94
N LYS A 53 0.94 17.63 -7.41
CA LYS A 53 1.27 18.82 -8.23
C LYS A 53 2.14 18.44 -9.43
N GLY A 54 1.72 18.89 -10.62
CA GLY A 54 2.47 18.67 -11.87
C GLY A 54 2.51 17.21 -12.36
N ALA A 55 1.86 16.26 -11.67
CA ALA A 55 1.83 14.87 -12.08
C ALA A 55 0.64 14.59 -13.03
N LYS A 56 0.87 13.73 -14.02
CA LYS A 56 -0.19 13.24 -14.93
C LYS A 56 -0.98 12.07 -14.36
N HIS A 57 -0.48 11.46 -13.29
CA HIS A 57 -1.01 10.23 -12.72
C HIS A 57 -1.11 10.35 -11.19
N PRO A 58 -2.10 9.68 -10.57
CA PRO A 58 -2.14 9.50 -9.13
C PRO A 58 -0.91 8.75 -8.61
N LEU A 59 -0.60 8.95 -7.33
CA LEU A 59 0.50 8.27 -6.65
C LEU A 59 -0.04 7.42 -5.50
N LEU A 60 0.08 6.10 -5.63
CA LEU A 60 -0.07 5.16 -4.53
C LEU A 60 1.28 4.93 -3.87
N ILE A 61 1.33 5.00 -2.54
CA ILE A 61 2.54 4.75 -1.76
C ILE A 61 2.20 4.09 -0.42
N ASN A 62 3.18 3.41 0.19
CA ASN A 62 3.04 2.72 1.47
C ASN A 62 2.07 1.52 1.46
N GLN A 63 1.71 1.01 0.27
CA GLN A 63 0.75 -0.09 0.06
C GLN A 63 1.18 -1.43 0.66
N PHE A 64 2.48 -1.62 0.91
CA PHE A 64 3.05 -2.81 1.56
C PHE A 64 3.77 -2.49 2.87
N GLY A 65 3.59 -1.28 3.42
CA GLY A 65 4.40 -0.80 4.55
C GLY A 65 4.08 -1.39 5.93
N THR A 66 3.18 -2.37 6.03
CA THR A 66 2.92 -3.12 7.26
C THR A 66 2.81 -4.61 6.95
N GLU A 67 3.11 -5.46 7.94
CA GLU A 67 2.95 -6.92 7.82
C GLU A 67 1.52 -7.30 7.44
N ARG A 68 0.52 -6.64 8.06
CA ARG A 68 -0.89 -6.83 7.75
C ARG A 68 -1.20 -6.53 6.28
N ARG A 69 -0.71 -5.41 5.71
CA ARG A 69 -0.93 -5.10 4.30
C ARG A 69 -0.23 -6.08 3.36
N MET A 70 0.96 -6.56 3.72
CA MET A 70 1.62 -7.62 2.95
C MET A 70 0.84 -8.94 3.00
N ALA A 71 0.39 -9.37 4.18
CA ALA A 71 -0.42 -10.58 4.34
C ALA A 71 -1.72 -10.50 3.51
N LEU A 72 -2.39 -9.34 3.52
CA LEU A 72 -3.55 -9.07 2.65
C LEU A 72 -3.19 -9.22 1.17
N ALA A 73 -2.09 -8.60 0.71
CA ALA A 73 -1.64 -8.66 -0.68
C ALA A 73 -1.40 -10.09 -1.17
N PHE A 74 -0.95 -10.99 -0.29
CA PHE A 74 -0.71 -12.40 -0.61
C PHE A 74 -1.89 -13.33 -0.29
N GLY A 75 -2.97 -12.83 0.31
CA GLY A 75 -4.12 -13.65 0.72
C GLY A 75 -3.74 -14.66 1.81
N ALA A 76 -2.89 -14.22 2.74
CA ALA A 76 -2.40 -15.01 3.85
C ALA A 76 -2.88 -14.45 5.19
N ALA A 77 -2.97 -15.32 6.20
CA ALA A 77 -3.27 -14.88 7.56
C ALA A 77 -2.06 -14.21 8.20
N ARG A 78 -0.86 -14.74 7.93
CA ARG A 78 0.44 -14.20 8.36
C ARG A 78 1.42 -14.17 7.20
N LEU A 79 2.40 -13.27 7.26
CA LEU A 79 3.42 -13.19 6.21
C LEU A 79 4.28 -14.46 6.15
N ASP A 80 4.55 -15.11 7.29
CA ASP A 80 5.29 -16.38 7.34
C ASP A 80 4.59 -17.51 6.57
N ASP A 81 3.27 -17.46 6.41
CA ASP A 81 2.53 -18.44 5.61
C ASP A 81 2.86 -18.30 4.12
N VAL A 82 3.25 -17.10 3.68
CA VAL A 82 3.69 -16.84 2.32
C VAL A 82 5.08 -17.44 2.10
N ALA A 83 5.99 -17.26 3.07
CA ALA A 83 7.35 -17.82 2.99
C ALA A 83 7.33 -19.34 2.85
N ARG A 84 6.54 -20.03 3.70
CA ARG A 84 6.41 -21.50 3.64
C ARG A 84 5.90 -22.01 2.30
N ARG A 85 4.94 -21.31 1.68
CA ARG A 85 4.43 -21.68 0.33
C ARG A 85 5.47 -21.51 -0.77
N LEU A 86 6.45 -20.62 -0.60
CA LEU A 86 7.53 -20.43 -1.58
C LEU A 86 8.59 -21.52 -1.47
N GLU A 87 8.83 -22.05 -0.26
CA GLU A 87 9.71 -23.21 -0.06
C GLU A 87 9.23 -24.42 -0.87
N ASP A 88 7.92 -24.71 -0.84
CA ASP A 88 7.29 -25.80 -1.62
C ASP A 88 7.45 -25.68 -3.14
N VAL A 89 7.78 -24.49 -3.67
CA VAL A 89 7.95 -24.23 -5.11
C VAL A 89 9.42 -24.32 -5.55
N LEU A 90 10.35 -24.22 -4.60
CA LEU A 90 11.79 -24.25 -4.87
C LEU A 90 12.38 -25.67 -4.75
N GLU A 91 11.60 -26.63 -4.24
CA GLU A 91 11.87 -28.07 -4.29
C GLU A 91 11.21 -28.74 -5.50
#